data_AF-A0A3M2D029-F1
#
_entry.id   AF-A0A3M2D029-F1
#
_cell.length_a   1.000
_cell.length_b   1.000
_cell.length_c   1.000
_cell.angle_alpha   90.00
_cell.angle_beta   90.00
_cell.angle_gamma   90.00
#
_symmetry.space_group_name_H-M   'P 1'
#
loop_
_entity.id
_entity.type
_entity.pdbx_description
1 polymer ?
#
loop_
_entity_poly.entity_id
_entity_poly.type
_entity_poly.pdbx_seq_one_letter_code
_entity_poly.pdbx_strand_id
1 'polypeptide(L)'
;MRFLVLLILFTLFEVSLGATRTWSGAGSDNNWQTPANWVGGVAPSAGDDLIFPANASQFSTNNNFFFLTTFRSITFEGGNYTISGNPFRLTNGLIVNGGSQTINTGITLASSQTFYFAQSTLTTLGLLSLGNFGLTIDGSGNVVIGIISGSGTITKSGLGAVVLAGANGFNGAINHNGGIFIVDASIPNSPVTVNSGSLGGEFGFSGFGGTGTVGAVNVVRGIISAGTFNSPTGILNTGNLAFTSDGNYLCKIAGTVAGSGHDQINVTGTVTLNNARLIPLPLNNFRPPIGSAFIILRNDGTDPVSGNFLNAPEGATFAGALNTAFRITYQGGDGNDIAITRINKAISDFDGDGRSDIAVFRPSSGTWYGILSSNNSFFANQFGVSGDIPAPADFDGDNRADITVFRPSNGTWYLLRSSNNLFSAVQFGAAGDYPTPEDFDGDGMSDIGVFRPSDGAWYSLRSLTNQLSVQQFGSVNDKPVFGDFDGDGIADIAVFRNDGNWYILKSSDSTFYGVQFGIGGDLPVPADYDGDERTDIAVFRPSDNPSDADFFYLQSSDNSLRAISFGSIGDVPVVADYDGDGRSDIGVFRPTTGTWYLLRSSAGFTSVNFGLNGDIPIPSAFVR
;
A
#
# COMPACT_ATOMS: atom_id res chain seq x y z
N MET A 1 24.03 -88.27 15.74
CA MET A 1 24.31 -86.89 16.18
C MET A 1 23.10 -86.04 15.91
N ARG A 2 22.46 -85.50 16.96
CA ARG A 2 21.34 -84.55 16.86
C ARG A 2 21.93 -83.16 16.59
N PHE A 3 21.39 -82.43 15.61
CA PHE A 3 21.52 -80.98 15.58
C PHE A 3 20.14 -80.37 15.84
N LEU A 4 20.09 -79.63 16.94
CA LEU A 4 18.94 -78.91 17.48
C LEU A 4 18.77 -77.62 16.67
N VAL A 5 17.62 -77.42 16.03
CA VAL A 5 17.26 -76.13 15.43
C VAL A 5 16.68 -75.26 16.54
N LEU A 6 17.38 -74.19 16.89
CA LEU A 6 16.92 -73.16 17.82
C LEU A 6 16.01 -72.19 17.05
N LEU A 7 14.70 -72.30 17.22
CA LEU A 7 13.73 -71.35 16.71
C LEU A 7 13.71 -70.14 17.67
N ILE A 8 14.38 -69.05 17.29
CA ILE A 8 14.31 -67.77 18.00
C ILE A 8 12.99 -67.11 17.60
N LEU A 9 12.04 -67.07 18.53
CA LEU A 9 10.77 -66.37 18.40
C LEU A 9 11.04 -64.86 18.49
N PHE A 10 11.01 -64.16 17.35
CA PHE A 10 10.88 -62.70 17.35
C PHE A 10 9.44 -62.37 17.77
N THR A 11 9.26 -61.87 18.98
CA THR A 11 8.02 -61.16 19.34
C THR A 11 7.99 -59.88 18.53
N LEU A 12 7.20 -59.86 17.45
CA LEU A 12 6.72 -58.59 16.90
C LEU A 12 5.96 -57.88 18.01
N PHE A 13 6.48 -56.76 18.49
CA PHE A 13 5.64 -55.75 19.12
C PHE A 13 4.72 -55.21 18.04
N GLU A 14 3.57 -55.84 17.83
CA GLU A 14 2.45 -55.16 17.19
C GLU A 14 2.07 -54.02 18.14
N VAL A 15 2.33 -52.78 17.71
CA VAL A 15 1.68 -51.61 18.30
C VAL A 15 0.20 -51.81 18.01
N SER A 16 -0.55 -52.31 18.99
CA SER A 16 -2.01 -52.41 18.92
C SER A 16 -2.56 -51.04 18.50
N LEU A 17 -2.98 -50.90 17.26
CA LEU A 17 -3.70 -49.72 16.79
C LEU A 17 -4.97 -49.60 17.65
N GLY A 18 -5.20 -48.41 18.22
CA GLY A 18 -6.45 -48.13 18.92
C GLY A 18 -7.65 -48.35 17.99
N ALA A 19 -8.81 -48.70 18.55
CA ALA A 19 -10.00 -48.90 17.76
C ALA A 19 -10.52 -47.56 17.24
N THR A 20 -11.18 -47.56 16.08
CA THR A 20 -11.93 -46.40 15.60
C THR A 20 -13.32 -46.40 16.20
N ARG A 21 -13.71 -45.27 16.81
CA ARG A 21 -15.00 -45.08 17.48
C ARG A 21 -15.73 -43.93 16.80
N THR A 22 -16.94 -44.19 16.31
CA THR A 22 -17.75 -43.19 15.62
C THR A 22 -18.87 -42.71 16.54
N TRP A 23 -18.96 -41.41 16.75
CA TRP A 23 -20.03 -40.77 17.50
C TRP A 23 -21.36 -40.92 16.76
N SER A 24 -22.39 -41.41 17.45
CA SER A 24 -23.78 -41.42 16.96
C SER A 24 -24.60 -40.30 17.57
N GLY A 25 -24.31 -39.93 18.83
CA GLY A 25 -25.12 -38.99 19.62
C GLY A 25 -26.55 -39.49 19.90
N ALA A 26 -26.78 -40.80 19.81
CA ALA A 26 -28.12 -41.39 19.93
C ALA A 26 -28.57 -41.66 21.38
N GLY A 27 -27.68 -41.49 22.37
CA GLY A 27 -27.99 -41.68 23.78
C GLY A 27 -28.80 -40.53 24.38
N SER A 28 -29.24 -40.72 25.62
CA SER A 28 -30.06 -39.76 26.37
C SER A 28 -29.26 -38.59 26.96
N ASP A 29 -27.94 -38.65 26.90
CA ASP A 29 -27.02 -37.60 27.31
C ASP A 29 -26.00 -37.35 26.20
N ASN A 30 -25.08 -36.42 26.42
CA ASN A 30 -24.03 -36.06 25.46
C ASN A 30 -22.62 -36.50 25.89
N ASN A 31 -22.51 -37.47 26.80
CA ASN A 31 -21.25 -37.89 27.41
C ASN A 31 -20.47 -38.88 26.53
N TRP A 32 -19.15 -38.69 26.42
CA TRP A 32 -18.28 -39.60 25.66
C TRP A 32 -18.16 -41.00 26.29
N GLN A 33 -18.31 -41.14 27.60
CA GLN A 33 -18.27 -42.46 28.25
C GLN A 33 -19.58 -43.27 28.12
N THR A 34 -20.68 -42.65 27.65
CA THR A 34 -21.97 -43.34 27.49
C THR A 34 -21.95 -44.19 26.22
N PRO A 35 -21.97 -45.53 26.30
CA PRO A 35 -21.79 -46.39 25.12
C PRO A 35 -22.87 -46.19 24.05
N ALA A 36 -24.09 -45.81 24.45
CA ALA A 36 -25.20 -45.53 23.52
C ALA A 36 -24.95 -44.32 22.59
N ASN A 37 -24.01 -43.43 22.93
CA ASN A 37 -23.62 -42.31 22.08
C ASN A 37 -22.62 -42.67 20.98
N TRP A 38 -22.21 -43.95 20.89
CA TRP A 38 -21.24 -44.43 19.91
C TRP A 38 -21.85 -45.53 19.06
N VAL A 39 -21.49 -45.55 17.78
CA VAL A 39 -21.89 -46.59 16.84
C VAL A 39 -21.46 -47.96 17.37
N GLY A 40 -22.38 -48.92 17.38
CA GLY A 40 -22.15 -50.25 17.94
C GLY A 40 -22.30 -50.35 19.46
N GLY A 41 -22.66 -49.27 20.15
CA GLY A 41 -22.92 -49.30 21.59
C GLY A 41 -21.67 -49.50 22.44
N VAL A 42 -20.50 -49.05 21.96
CA VAL A 42 -19.20 -49.22 22.64
C VAL A 42 -18.53 -47.87 22.80
N ALA A 43 -18.35 -47.43 24.05
CA ALA A 43 -17.63 -46.19 24.37
C ALA A 43 -16.13 -46.32 24.04
N PRO A 44 -15.44 -45.20 23.72
CA PRO A 44 -14.01 -45.20 23.45
C PRO A 44 -13.17 -45.59 24.65
N SER A 45 -11.94 -45.98 24.36
CA SER A 45 -10.86 -46.16 25.35
C SER A 45 -9.69 -45.23 25.05
N ALA A 46 -8.79 -45.08 26.03
CA ALA A 46 -7.55 -44.36 25.81
C ALA A 46 -6.76 -45.00 24.65
N GLY A 47 -6.27 -44.16 23.72
CA GLY A 47 -5.55 -44.59 22.51
C GLY A 47 -6.45 -44.84 21.29
N ASP A 48 -7.77 -44.79 21.41
CA ASP A 48 -8.69 -44.93 20.27
C ASP A 48 -8.67 -43.68 19.35
N ASP A 49 -9.08 -43.87 18.09
CA ASP A 49 -9.40 -42.79 17.15
C ASP A 49 -10.88 -42.44 17.25
N LEU A 50 -11.20 -41.15 17.34
CA LEU A 50 -12.59 -40.70 17.45
C LEU A 50 -13.04 -40.03 16.14
N ILE A 51 -14.18 -40.47 15.61
CA ILE A 51 -14.81 -39.88 14.42
C ILE A 51 -16.15 -39.26 14.80
N PHE A 52 -16.33 -37.99 14.44
CA PHE A 52 -17.55 -37.22 14.58
C PHE A 52 -18.16 -37.02 13.18
N PRO A 53 -19.19 -37.79 12.80
CA PRO A 53 -19.71 -37.79 11.45
C PRO A 53 -20.66 -36.60 11.19
N ALA A 54 -20.89 -36.26 9.92
CA ALA A 54 -21.80 -35.15 9.55
C ALA A 54 -23.28 -35.41 9.93
N ASN A 55 -23.67 -36.67 10.12
CA ASN A 55 -25.05 -37.13 10.32
C ASN A 55 -25.35 -37.63 11.74
N ALA A 56 -24.57 -37.23 12.75
CA ALA A 56 -24.89 -37.57 14.13
C ALA A 56 -26.21 -36.95 14.60
N SER A 57 -26.85 -37.57 15.59
CA SER A 57 -28.10 -37.07 16.18
C SER A 57 -27.89 -35.88 17.13
N GLN A 58 -26.67 -35.70 17.63
CA GLN A 58 -26.30 -34.61 18.54
C GLN A 58 -24.91 -34.06 18.20
N PHE A 59 -24.79 -32.74 18.13
CA PHE A 59 -23.54 -32.03 17.84
C PHE A 59 -22.88 -31.38 19.07
N SER A 60 -23.61 -31.19 20.16
CA SER A 60 -23.02 -30.78 21.44
C SER A 60 -22.58 -32.03 22.21
N THR A 61 -21.31 -32.12 22.58
CA THR A 61 -20.76 -33.30 23.28
C THR A 61 -19.92 -32.89 24.48
N ASN A 62 -19.82 -33.80 25.45
CA ASN A 62 -19.11 -33.60 26.70
C ASN A 62 -18.09 -34.73 26.90
N ASN A 63 -16.80 -34.40 26.84
CA ASN A 63 -15.74 -35.32 27.21
C ASN A 63 -15.72 -35.47 28.74
N ASN A 64 -16.31 -36.55 29.24
CA ASN A 64 -16.34 -36.87 30.67
C ASN A 64 -15.29 -37.94 31.07
N PHE A 65 -14.33 -38.26 30.20
CA PHE A 65 -13.18 -39.09 30.58
C PHE A 65 -12.29 -38.37 31.61
N PHE A 66 -11.41 -39.13 32.28
CA PHE A 66 -10.44 -38.55 33.21
C PHE A 66 -9.58 -37.46 32.56
N PHE A 67 -9.20 -36.47 33.36
CA PHE A 67 -8.36 -35.35 32.93
C PHE A 67 -7.11 -35.84 32.18
N LEU A 68 -6.89 -35.30 30.97
CA LEU A 68 -5.79 -35.64 30.06
C LEU A 68 -5.75 -37.11 29.60
N THR A 69 -6.90 -37.78 29.55
CA THR A 69 -7.02 -39.05 28.81
C THR A 69 -6.48 -38.86 27.39
N THR A 70 -5.64 -39.79 26.95
CA THR A 70 -4.99 -39.71 25.64
C THR A 70 -5.82 -40.43 24.60
N PHE A 71 -6.16 -39.74 23.52
CA PHE A 71 -6.73 -40.31 22.31
C PHE A 71 -5.69 -40.25 21.19
N ARG A 72 -5.86 -41.08 20.17
CA ARG A 72 -4.92 -41.11 19.06
C ARG A 72 -5.19 -39.95 18.13
N SER A 73 -6.35 -39.92 17.50
CA SER A 73 -6.78 -38.80 16.65
C SER A 73 -8.25 -38.44 16.89
N ILE A 74 -8.63 -37.25 16.44
CA ILE A 74 -10.03 -36.84 16.29
C ILE A 74 -10.27 -36.41 14.84
N THR A 75 -11.34 -36.91 14.24
CA THR A 75 -11.77 -36.52 12.88
C THR A 75 -13.21 -36.02 12.90
N PHE A 76 -13.45 -34.84 12.34
CA PHE A 76 -14.77 -34.29 12.07
C PHE A 76 -15.07 -34.39 10.57
N GLU A 77 -16.08 -35.19 10.20
CA GLU A 77 -16.48 -35.36 8.79
C GLU A 77 -17.48 -34.29 8.32
N GLY A 78 -17.98 -33.45 9.23
CA GLY A 78 -18.97 -32.41 8.96
C GLY A 78 -19.74 -32.02 10.22
N GLY A 79 -20.89 -31.35 10.04
CA GLY A 79 -21.70 -30.85 11.17
C GLY A 79 -21.05 -29.70 11.93
N ASN A 80 -21.75 -29.16 12.94
CA ASN A 80 -21.24 -28.03 13.73
C ASN A 80 -21.07 -28.46 15.20
N TYR A 81 -20.00 -29.21 15.49
CA TYR A 81 -19.80 -29.76 16.82
C TYR A 81 -19.34 -28.71 17.83
N THR A 82 -19.88 -28.82 19.04
CA THR A 82 -19.36 -28.15 20.23
C THR A 82 -18.85 -29.21 21.20
N ILE A 83 -17.54 -29.26 21.42
CA ILE A 83 -16.90 -30.18 22.37
C ILE A 83 -16.63 -29.43 23.67
N SER A 84 -17.12 -29.98 24.78
CA SER A 84 -16.92 -29.46 26.13
C SER A 84 -16.38 -30.54 27.06
N GLY A 85 -16.19 -30.22 28.34
CA GLY A 85 -15.75 -31.19 29.36
C GLY A 85 -14.26 -31.17 29.62
N ASN A 86 -13.70 -32.31 30.01
CA ASN A 86 -12.33 -32.44 30.47
C ASN A 86 -11.31 -32.31 29.33
N PRO A 87 -10.18 -31.62 29.57
CA PRO A 87 -9.05 -31.60 28.62
C PRO A 87 -8.52 -33.00 28.32
N PHE A 88 -7.99 -33.18 27.11
CA PHE A 88 -7.47 -34.46 26.62
C PHE A 88 -6.15 -34.30 25.87
N ARG A 89 -5.51 -35.43 25.56
CA ARG A 89 -4.27 -35.48 24.77
C ARG A 89 -4.49 -36.09 23.39
N LEU A 90 -3.75 -35.62 22.40
CA LEU A 90 -3.69 -36.20 21.05
C LEU A 90 -2.28 -36.65 20.69
N THR A 91 -2.17 -37.78 19.98
CA THR A 91 -0.90 -38.33 19.50
C THR A 91 -0.80 -38.45 17.97
N ASN A 92 -1.90 -38.22 17.25
CA ASN A 92 -2.00 -38.40 15.80
C ASN A 92 -2.99 -37.43 15.14
N GLY A 93 -3.10 -36.23 15.70
CA GLY A 93 -3.69 -35.08 15.02
C GLY A 93 -5.19 -34.89 15.18
N LEU A 94 -5.63 -33.81 14.56
CA LEU A 94 -7.02 -33.37 14.44
C LEU A 94 -7.30 -33.16 12.95
N ILE A 95 -8.37 -33.76 12.43
CA ILE A 95 -8.78 -33.60 11.04
C ILE A 95 -10.19 -33.01 11.02
N VAL A 96 -10.40 -31.93 10.27
CA VAL A 96 -11.71 -31.31 10.07
C VAL A 96 -12.00 -31.25 8.58
N ASN A 97 -12.82 -32.18 8.09
CA ASN A 97 -13.18 -32.29 6.68
C ASN A 97 -14.36 -31.40 6.28
N GLY A 98 -15.15 -30.91 7.24
CA GLY A 98 -16.31 -30.07 6.98
C GLY A 98 -16.90 -29.42 8.23
N GLY A 99 -17.73 -28.40 8.01
CA GLY A 99 -18.50 -27.71 9.06
C GLY A 99 -17.67 -26.77 9.94
N SER A 100 -18.34 -26.17 10.94
CA SER A 100 -17.72 -25.26 11.90
C SER A 100 -17.62 -25.90 13.27
N GLN A 101 -16.39 -26.09 13.78
CA GLN A 101 -16.14 -26.81 15.02
C GLN A 101 -15.76 -25.86 16.15
N THR A 102 -16.32 -26.07 17.34
CA THR A 102 -15.98 -25.31 18.55
C THR A 102 -15.50 -26.29 19.63
N ILE A 103 -14.21 -26.29 19.94
CA ILE A 103 -13.60 -27.14 20.96
C ILE A 103 -13.34 -26.28 22.21
N ASN A 104 -14.31 -26.24 23.12
CA ASN A 104 -14.30 -25.45 24.35
C ASN A 104 -13.63 -26.19 25.53
N THR A 105 -12.66 -27.06 25.24
CA THR A 105 -11.82 -27.72 26.23
C THR A 105 -10.36 -27.72 25.76
N GLY A 106 -9.45 -28.11 26.64
CA GLY A 106 -8.02 -28.10 26.36
C GLY A 106 -7.57 -29.31 25.54
N ILE A 107 -6.80 -29.06 24.48
CA ILE A 107 -6.03 -30.08 23.77
C ILE A 107 -4.57 -29.96 24.20
N THR A 108 -3.96 -31.06 24.62
CA THR A 108 -2.51 -31.14 24.86
C THR A 108 -1.87 -32.10 23.86
N LEU A 109 -0.79 -31.69 23.21
CA LEU A 109 -0.04 -32.59 22.33
C LEU A 109 0.76 -33.58 23.17
N ALA A 110 0.73 -34.86 22.79
CA ALA A 110 1.56 -35.91 23.38
C ALA A 110 2.63 -36.46 22.40
N SER A 111 2.65 -35.92 21.19
CA SER A 111 3.65 -36.16 20.14
C SER A 111 3.60 -34.99 19.14
N SER A 112 4.65 -34.86 18.33
CA SER A 112 4.60 -33.96 17.18
C SER A 112 3.60 -34.48 16.14
N GLN A 113 2.71 -33.63 15.65
CA GLN A 113 1.56 -34.06 14.84
C GLN A 113 1.03 -32.95 13.93
N THR A 114 0.09 -33.32 13.05
CA THR A 114 -0.56 -32.41 12.11
C THR A 114 -2.02 -32.20 12.46
N PHE A 115 -2.47 -30.95 12.46
CA PHE A 115 -3.87 -30.59 12.42
C PHE A 115 -4.22 -30.14 11.00
N TYR A 116 -5.24 -30.76 10.41
CA TYR A 116 -5.67 -30.51 9.03
C TYR A 116 -7.09 -29.96 9.01
N PHE A 117 -7.28 -28.84 8.30
CA PHE A 117 -8.56 -28.17 8.15
C PHE A 117 -8.91 -28.03 6.67
N ALA A 118 -9.97 -28.70 6.21
CA ALA A 118 -10.40 -28.65 4.82
C ALA A 118 -11.01 -27.29 4.45
N GLN A 119 -11.15 -27.03 3.15
CA GLN A 119 -11.73 -25.79 2.63
C GLN A 119 -13.11 -25.50 3.24
N SER A 120 -13.41 -24.22 3.46
CA SER A 120 -14.69 -23.74 4.01
C SER A 120 -15.01 -24.25 5.43
N THR A 121 -14.00 -24.67 6.19
CA THR A 121 -14.12 -24.98 7.61
C THR A 121 -13.66 -23.82 8.48
N LEU A 122 -14.27 -23.69 9.66
CA LEU A 122 -13.82 -22.79 10.72
C LEU A 122 -13.76 -23.59 12.02
N THR A 123 -12.59 -23.64 12.66
CA THR A 123 -12.41 -24.31 13.95
C THR A 123 -11.96 -23.34 15.01
N THR A 124 -12.64 -23.30 16.14
CA THR A 124 -12.19 -22.58 17.33
C THR A 124 -11.66 -23.57 18.36
N LEU A 125 -10.41 -23.42 18.76
CA LEU A 125 -9.77 -24.19 19.83
C LEU A 125 -9.67 -23.29 21.07
N GLY A 126 -10.32 -23.66 22.16
CA GLY A 126 -10.30 -22.87 23.40
C GLY A 126 -8.89 -22.80 24.00
N LEU A 127 -8.25 -23.95 24.21
CA LEU A 127 -6.87 -24.04 24.70
C LEU A 127 -6.08 -25.10 23.95
N LEU A 128 -4.85 -24.77 23.57
CA LEU A 128 -3.91 -25.68 22.92
C LEU A 128 -2.53 -25.62 23.60
N SER A 129 -2.11 -26.72 24.21
CA SER A 129 -0.78 -26.85 24.82
C SER A 129 0.11 -27.76 23.97
N LEU A 130 1.22 -27.22 23.47
CA LEU A 130 2.16 -27.95 22.63
C LEU A 130 3.17 -28.77 23.45
N GLY A 131 3.38 -28.43 24.73
CA GLY A 131 4.53 -28.94 25.46
C GLY A 131 5.81 -28.58 24.71
N ASN A 132 6.63 -29.57 24.37
CA ASN A 132 7.82 -29.42 23.50
C ASN A 132 7.62 -30.02 22.10
N PHE A 133 6.39 -30.37 21.73
CA PHE A 133 6.08 -31.08 20.48
C PHE A 133 5.76 -30.13 19.34
N GLY A 134 6.21 -30.48 18.14
CA GLY A 134 5.92 -29.70 16.93
C GLY A 134 4.48 -29.89 16.47
N LEU A 135 3.82 -28.80 16.09
CA LEU A 135 2.51 -28.81 15.46
C LEU A 135 2.62 -28.33 14.02
N THR A 136 2.16 -29.15 13.08
CA THR A 136 1.90 -28.68 11.72
C THR A 136 0.43 -28.32 11.59
N ILE A 137 0.11 -27.14 11.08
CA ILE A 137 -1.25 -26.73 10.72
C ILE A 137 -1.33 -26.64 9.19
N ASP A 138 -2.25 -27.42 8.61
CA ASP A 138 -2.35 -27.61 7.16
C ASP A 138 -3.80 -27.55 6.67
N GLY A 139 -3.96 -27.49 5.34
CA GLY A 139 -5.24 -27.37 4.64
C GLY A 139 -5.67 -25.93 4.36
N SER A 140 -6.85 -25.80 3.74
CA SER A 140 -7.41 -24.52 3.26
C SER A 140 -8.47 -23.92 4.20
N GLY A 141 -8.73 -24.57 5.33
CA GLY A 141 -9.67 -24.12 6.37
C GLY A 141 -9.05 -23.20 7.39
N ASN A 142 -9.91 -22.55 8.18
CA ASN A 142 -9.49 -21.54 9.15
C ASN A 142 -9.52 -22.10 10.57
N VAL A 143 -8.54 -21.74 11.40
CA VAL A 143 -8.50 -22.08 12.82
C VAL A 143 -8.16 -20.86 13.69
N VAL A 144 -8.92 -20.69 14.77
CA VAL A 144 -8.66 -19.69 15.82
C VAL A 144 -8.27 -20.44 17.09
N ILE A 145 -7.10 -20.12 17.63
CA ILE A 145 -6.59 -20.68 18.87
C ILE A 145 -6.73 -19.61 19.95
N GLY A 146 -7.62 -19.85 20.92
CA GLY A 146 -7.93 -18.95 22.01
C GLY A 146 -6.73 -18.71 22.92
N ILE A 147 -6.17 -19.78 23.51
CA ILE A 147 -4.95 -19.72 24.33
C ILE A 147 -3.97 -20.79 23.88
N ILE A 148 -2.75 -20.39 23.52
CA ILE A 148 -1.64 -21.30 23.21
C ILE A 148 -0.55 -21.30 24.29
N SER A 149 0.09 -22.44 24.54
CA SER A 149 1.22 -22.56 25.48
C SER A 149 2.24 -23.62 25.06
N GLY A 150 3.43 -23.57 25.67
CA GLY A 150 4.54 -24.50 25.42
C GLY A 150 5.66 -23.90 24.55
N SER A 151 6.64 -24.74 24.23
CA SER A 151 7.85 -24.39 23.45
C SER A 151 7.97 -25.14 22.12
N GLY A 152 7.00 -26.02 21.82
CA GLY A 152 6.94 -26.73 20.55
C GLY A 152 6.82 -25.79 19.35
N THR A 153 7.48 -26.15 18.24
CA THR A 153 7.42 -25.38 16.99
C THR A 153 6.04 -25.45 16.33
N ILE A 154 5.55 -24.34 15.79
CA ILE A 154 4.39 -24.32 14.90
C ILE A 154 4.89 -24.20 13.45
N THR A 155 4.44 -25.09 12.58
CA THR A 155 4.66 -25.00 11.13
C THR A 155 3.32 -24.84 10.44
N LYS A 156 3.14 -23.75 9.68
CA LYS A 156 1.91 -23.47 8.95
C LYS A 156 2.15 -23.64 7.45
N SER A 157 1.56 -24.65 6.83
CA SER A 157 1.83 -25.02 5.43
C SER A 157 0.66 -24.84 4.47
N GLY A 158 -0.57 -25.00 4.95
CA GLY A 158 -1.77 -24.95 4.11
C GLY A 158 -2.18 -23.55 3.66
N LEU A 159 -3.14 -23.42 2.75
CA LEU A 159 -3.62 -22.12 2.25
C LEU A 159 -4.56 -21.38 3.19
N GLY A 160 -5.12 -22.06 4.20
CA GLY A 160 -6.10 -21.49 5.12
C GLY A 160 -5.48 -20.50 6.12
N ALA A 161 -6.28 -20.02 7.08
CA ALA A 161 -5.85 -19.08 8.10
C ALA A 161 -5.62 -19.72 9.48
N VAL A 162 -4.62 -19.22 10.21
CA VAL A 162 -4.43 -19.47 11.65
C VAL A 162 -4.46 -18.14 12.38
N VAL A 163 -5.20 -18.06 13.49
CA VAL A 163 -5.16 -16.93 14.42
C VAL A 163 -4.73 -17.43 15.80
N LEU A 164 -3.68 -16.83 16.36
CA LEU A 164 -3.34 -16.97 17.77
C LEU A 164 -3.92 -15.77 18.53
N ALA A 165 -5.06 -15.95 19.19
CA ALA A 165 -5.78 -14.87 19.86
C ALA A 165 -5.21 -14.56 21.25
N GLY A 166 -4.59 -15.53 21.90
CA GLY A 166 -4.02 -15.39 23.23
C GLY A 166 -2.94 -16.45 23.48
N ALA A 167 -2.06 -16.16 24.43
CA ALA A 167 -0.99 -17.07 24.81
C ALA A 167 -0.77 -17.07 26.32
N ASN A 168 -0.29 -18.20 26.83
CA ASN A 168 0.16 -18.36 28.20
C ASN A 168 1.58 -18.95 28.19
N GLY A 169 2.58 -18.07 28.07
CA GLY A 169 3.99 -18.45 28.07
C GLY A 169 4.43 -19.26 26.85
N PHE A 170 3.74 -19.15 25.71
CA PHE A 170 4.21 -19.76 24.48
C PHE A 170 5.52 -19.08 24.02
N ASN A 171 6.53 -19.89 23.72
CA ASN A 171 7.86 -19.44 23.27
C ASN A 171 8.45 -20.33 22.16
N GLY A 172 7.62 -21.17 21.54
CA GLY A 172 8.03 -22.00 20.41
C GLY A 172 8.26 -21.17 19.15
N ALA A 173 9.11 -21.65 18.25
CA ALA A 173 9.34 -21.04 16.95
C ALA A 173 8.10 -21.17 16.03
N ILE A 174 7.89 -20.18 15.16
CA ILE A 174 6.82 -20.16 14.16
C ILE A 174 7.45 -20.17 12.75
N ASN A 175 7.13 -21.20 11.98
CA ASN A 175 7.51 -21.33 10.57
C ASN A 175 6.26 -21.14 9.70
N HIS A 176 6.13 -19.99 9.04
CA HIS A 176 5.03 -19.69 8.15
C HIS A 176 5.41 -19.99 6.71
N ASN A 177 4.88 -21.08 6.15
CA ASN A 177 5.21 -21.57 4.81
C ASN A 177 4.03 -21.42 3.82
N GLY A 178 2.82 -21.09 4.28
CA GLY A 178 1.65 -20.93 3.41
C GLY A 178 0.43 -20.32 4.09
N GLY A 179 -0.47 -19.77 3.27
CA GLY A 179 -1.73 -19.17 3.72
C GLY A 179 -1.53 -17.97 4.65
N ILE A 180 -2.42 -17.81 5.62
CA ILE A 180 -2.46 -16.67 6.54
C ILE A 180 -2.07 -17.12 7.95
N PHE A 181 -1.21 -16.35 8.62
CA PHE A 181 -0.90 -16.54 10.04
C PHE A 181 -0.98 -15.20 10.78
N ILE A 182 -1.97 -15.08 11.66
CA ILE A 182 -2.22 -13.90 12.47
C ILE A 182 -1.85 -14.18 13.93
N VAL A 183 -1.09 -13.28 14.53
CA VAL A 183 -0.76 -13.28 15.97
C VAL A 183 -1.32 -12.02 16.61
N ASP A 184 -2.40 -12.18 17.37
CA ASP A 184 -2.96 -11.14 18.24
C ASP A 184 -2.55 -11.35 19.72
N ALA A 185 -1.92 -12.49 20.02
CA ALA A 185 -1.34 -12.82 21.31
C ALA A 185 -0.01 -12.08 21.57
N SER A 186 0.41 -12.03 22.84
CA SER A 186 1.77 -11.63 23.23
C SER A 186 2.65 -12.87 23.43
N ILE A 187 3.59 -13.09 22.51
CA ILE A 187 4.58 -14.18 22.47
C ILE A 187 5.99 -13.62 22.15
N PRO A 188 6.51 -12.68 22.95
CA PRO A 188 7.75 -11.92 22.63
C PRO A 188 9.02 -12.78 22.51
N ASN A 189 8.98 -14.04 22.94
CA ASN A 189 10.12 -14.97 22.86
C ASN A 189 9.99 -15.98 21.71
N SER A 190 8.93 -15.89 20.90
CA SER A 190 8.69 -16.79 19.77
C SER A 190 9.28 -16.21 18.49
N PRO A 191 10.41 -16.74 17.97
CA PRO A 191 10.94 -16.31 16.70
C PRO A 191 10.04 -16.75 15.54
N VAL A 192 9.96 -15.93 14.49
CA VAL A 192 9.12 -16.15 13.32
C VAL A 192 9.99 -16.19 12.06
N THR A 193 9.79 -17.19 11.22
CA THR A 193 10.32 -17.22 9.85
C THR A 193 9.17 -17.23 8.85
N VAL A 194 9.13 -16.23 7.97
CA VAL A 194 8.14 -16.10 6.91
C VAL A 194 8.76 -16.61 5.60
N ASN A 195 8.24 -17.74 5.13
CA ASN A 195 8.68 -18.45 3.91
C ASN A 195 7.52 -18.66 2.90
N SER A 196 6.34 -18.09 3.15
CA SER A 196 5.18 -18.25 2.26
C SER A 196 5.39 -17.53 0.92
N GLY A 197 4.95 -18.12 -0.19
CA GLY A 197 4.87 -17.37 -1.46
C GLY A 197 3.74 -16.33 -1.44
N SER A 198 3.91 -15.22 -2.18
CA SER A 198 2.81 -14.26 -2.42
C SER A 198 1.77 -14.89 -3.34
N LEU A 199 0.64 -15.35 -2.77
CA LEU A 199 -0.53 -15.74 -3.56
C LEU A 199 -1.60 -14.66 -3.35
N GLY A 200 -1.58 -13.69 -4.26
CA GLY A 200 -2.58 -12.62 -4.33
C GLY A 200 -3.99 -13.18 -4.42
N GLY A 201 -4.78 -12.90 -3.39
CA GLY A 201 -6.23 -13.01 -3.40
C GLY A 201 -6.84 -11.64 -3.15
N GLU A 202 -8.05 -11.45 -3.67
CA GLU A 202 -8.80 -10.19 -3.88
C GLU A 202 -9.04 -9.32 -2.61
N PHE A 203 -8.65 -9.81 -1.42
CA PHE A 203 -8.55 -9.05 -0.16
C PHE A 203 -7.27 -9.47 0.59
N GLY A 204 -6.13 -8.99 0.10
CA GLY A 204 -4.77 -9.50 0.35
C GLY A 204 -4.31 -9.64 1.81
N PHE A 205 -4.57 -10.79 2.42
CA PHE A 205 -3.98 -11.21 3.69
C PHE A 205 -3.12 -12.47 3.58
N SER A 206 -2.66 -12.87 2.38
CA SER A 206 -1.66 -13.96 2.28
C SER A 206 -0.33 -13.49 2.88
N GLY A 207 -0.04 -13.88 4.12
CA GLY A 207 1.13 -13.37 4.83
C GLY A 207 1.10 -13.67 6.31
N PHE A 208 2.16 -13.21 6.98
CA PHE A 208 2.28 -13.21 8.42
C PHE A 208 1.88 -11.83 8.96
N GLY A 209 1.12 -11.79 10.05
CA GLY A 209 0.63 -10.52 10.58
C GLY A 209 -0.02 -10.60 11.95
N GLY A 210 -0.82 -9.58 12.27
CA GLY A 210 -1.55 -9.47 13.53
C GLY A 210 -1.34 -8.15 14.26
N THR A 211 -1.87 -8.08 15.47
CA THR A 211 -1.78 -6.92 16.36
C THR A 211 -1.02 -7.19 17.66
N GLY A 212 -0.48 -8.40 17.80
CA GLY A 212 0.16 -8.87 19.00
C GLY A 212 1.64 -8.49 19.13
N THR A 213 2.37 -9.32 19.87
CA THR A 213 3.82 -9.22 20.04
C THR A 213 4.45 -10.55 19.70
N VAL A 214 5.49 -10.54 18.86
CA VAL A 214 6.32 -11.71 18.56
C VAL A 214 7.78 -11.45 18.87
N GLY A 215 8.59 -12.51 18.85
CA GLY A 215 10.05 -12.38 18.93
C GLY A 215 10.65 -11.86 17.64
N ALA A 216 11.90 -12.20 17.36
CA ALA A 216 12.56 -11.80 16.11
C ALA A 216 11.83 -12.39 14.89
N VAL A 217 11.64 -11.57 13.85
CA VAL A 217 10.99 -11.94 12.60
C VAL A 217 12.01 -11.89 11.46
N ASN A 218 12.12 -13.00 10.72
CA ASN A 218 12.89 -13.09 9.49
C ASN A 218 11.95 -13.33 8.29
N VAL A 219 11.81 -12.32 7.44
CA VAL A 219 10.99 -12.36 6.22
C VAL A 219 11.86 -12.82 5.05
N VAL A 220 11.93 -14.14 4.87
CA VAL A 220 12.70 -14.77 3.79
C VAL A 220 11.99 -14.58 2.47
N ARG A 221 10.68 -14.84 2.42
CA ARG A 221 9.82 -14.58 1.25
C ARG A 221 8.37 -14.43 1.69
N GLY A 222 7.58 -13.74 0.87
CA GLY A 222 6.18 -13.46 1.19
C GLY A 222 6.00 -12.09 1.82
N ILE A 223 4.91 -11.92 2.56
CA ILE A 223 4.44 -10.63 3.06
C ILE A 223 4.35 -10.65 4.58
N ILE A 224 4.86 -9.59 5.20
CA ILE A 224 4.48 -9.17 6.56
C ILE A 224 3.53 -7.98 6.48
N SER A 225 2.50 -7.94 7.33
CA SER A 225 1.56 -6.82 7.44
C SER A 225 0.92 -6.81 8.82
N ALA A 226 0.65 -5.63 9.38
CA ALA A 226 -0.06 -5.53 10.66
C ALA A 226 -1.58 -5.67 10.47
N GLY A 227 -2.33 -5.84 11.56
CA GLY A 227 -3.80 -5.91 11.52
C GLY A 227 -4.36 -7.32 11.53
N THR A 228 -5.69 -7.40 11.61
CA THR A 228 -6.48 -8.62 11.84
C THR A 228 -7.52 -8.83 10.73
N PHE A 229 -8.27 -9.94 10.78
CA PHE A 229 -9.42 -10.15 9.88
C PHE A 229 -10.56 -9.14 10.07
N ASN A 230 -10.74 -8.61 11.29
CA ASN A 230 -11.87 -7.74 11.62
C ASN A 230 -11.49 -6.25 11.73
N SER A 231 -10.21 -5.97 11.87
CA SER A 231 -9.62 -4.64 11.87
C SER A 231 -8.45 -4.69 10.91
N PRO A 232 -8.64 -4.25 9.65
CA PRO A 232 -7.68 -4.52 8.60
C PRO A 232 -6.35 -3.81 8.83
N THR A 233 -6.31 -2.70 9.55
CA THR A 233 -5.06 -2.04 9.96
C THR A 233 -4.65 -2.46 11.38
N GLY A 234 -3.37 -2.32 11.75
CA GLY A 234 -2.96 -2.64 13.11
C GLY A 234 -1.54 -2.24 13.48
N ILE A 235 -1.15 -2.59 14.72
CA ILE A 235 0.23 -2.47 15.19
C ILE A 235 0.76 -3.86 15.52
N LEU A 236 1.78 -4.31 14.79
CA LEU A 236 2.49 -5.56 15.11
C LEU A 236 3.80 -5.23 15.82
N ASN A 237 4.06 -5.86 16.96
CA ASN A 237 5.29 -5.66 17.72
C ASN A 237 6.24 -6.85 17.53
N THR A 238 7.52 -6.58 17.26
CA THR A 238 8.56 -7.59 17.03
C THR A 238 9.84 -7.22 17.76
N GLY A 239 10.68 -8.22 18.03
CA GLY A 239 12.12 -8.02 18.27
C GLY A 239 12.81 -7.61 16.97
N ASN A 240 14.00 -8.15 16.68
CA ASN A 240 14.68 -7.88 15.40
C ASN A 240 13.78 -8.17 14.19
N LEU A 241 13.80 -7.30 13.19
CA LEU A 241 13.11 -7.47 11.91
C LEU A 241 14.13 -7.50 10.78
N ALA A 242 14.27 -8.66 10.14
CA ALA A 242 15.15 -8.83 9.00
C ALA A 242 14.35 -9.29 7.77
N PHE A 243 14.68 -8.73 6.62
CA PHE A 243 14.18 -9.18 5.32
C PHE A 243 15.33 -9.78 4.50
N THR A 244 14.97 -10.61 3.53
CA THR A 244 15.82 -10.87 2.35
C THR A 244 15.24 -10.14 1.14
N SER A 245 15.92 -10.19 -0.01
CA SER A 245 15.46 -9.52 -1.25
C SER A 245 14.10 -10.02 -1.76
N ASP A 246 13.67 -11.21 -1.36
CA ASP A 246 12.38 -11.79 -1.77
C ASP A 246 11.26 -11.49 -0.75
N GLY A 247 11.59 -10.81 0.35
CA GLY A 247 10.65 -10.38 1.38
C GLY A 247 9.88 -9.11 0.99
N ASN A 248 8.66 -8.97 1.51
CA ASN A 248 7.81 -7.82 1.22
C ASN A 248 7.16 -7.30 2.51
N TYR A 249 7.06 -5.98 2.64
CA TYR A 249 6.26 -5.32 3.65
C TYR A 249 5.02 -4.71 2.99
N LEU A 250 3.82 -5.18 3.37
CA LEU A 250 2.56 -4.57 2.97
C LEU A 250 2.04 -3.68 4.10
N CYS A 251 1.85 -2.40 3.80
CA CYS A 251 1.40 -1.39 4.75
C CYS A 251 0.04 -0.84 4.32
N LYS A 252 -1.04 -1.20 5.02
CA LYS A 252 -2.38 -0.67 4.75
C LYS A 252 -2.54 0.76 5.30
N ILE A 253 -3.23 1.61 4.55
CA ILE A 253 -3.48 3.02 4.90
C ILE A 253 -4.98 3.33 4.72
N ALA A 254 -5.68 3.60 5.82
CA ALA A 254 -7.10 3.93 5.88
C ALA A 254 -7.38 5.19 6.74
N GLY A 255 -6.33 5.79 7.31
CA GLY A 255 -6.39 6.92 8.23
C GLY A 255 -5.01 7.25 8.80
N THR A 256 -4.84 8.45 9.35
CA THR A 256 -3.55 8.97 9.84
C THR A 256 -3.14 8.45 11.22
N VAL A 257 -4.03 7.76 11.94
CA VAL A 257 -3.73 7.21 13.28
C VAL A 257 -3.08 5.83 13.16
N ALA A 258 -1.91 5.62 13.77
CA ALA A 258 -1.25 4.31 13.76
C ALA A 258 -2.14 3.24 14.41
N GLY A 259 -2.20 2.06 13.80
CA GLY A 259 -3.03 0.94 14.24
C GLY A 259 -4.47 1.01 13.75
N SER A 260 -5.23 2.04 14.15
CA SER A 260 -6.64 2.17 13.77
C SER A 260 -6.87 2.77 12.38
N GLY A 261 -5.90 3.53 11.88
CA GLY A 261 -5.91 4.18 10.58
C GLY A 261 -4.89 3.61 9.60
N HIS A 262 -3.68 3.25 10.04
CA HIS A 262 -2.69 2.63 9.16
C HIS A 262 -1.91 1.52 9.88
N ASP A 263 -1.30 0.64 9.09
CA ASP A 263 -0.38 -0.37 9.59
C ASP A 263 0.89 0.27 10.14
N GLN A 264 1.37 -0.27 11.26
CA GLN A 264 2.67 0.06 11.79
C GLN A 264 3.32 -1.20 12.36
N ILE A 265 4.60 -1.42 12.04
CA ILE A 265 5.41 -2.43 12.72
C ILE A 265 6.29 -1.72 13.75
N ASN A 266 6.19 -2.13 15.02
CA ASN A 266 7.09 -1.69 16.07
C ASN A 266 8.23 -2.69 16.23
N VAL A 267 9.47 -2.22 16.16
CA VAL A 267 10.67 -3.04 16.28
C VAL A 267 11.45 -2.57 17.52
N THR A 268 11.77 -3.49 18.44
CA THR A 268 12.58 -3.21 19.64
C THR A 268 14.02 -3.71 19.51
N GLY A 269 14.53 -3.72 18.29
CA GLY A 269 15.82 -4.32 17.95
C GLY A 269 16.21 -3.95 16.54
N THR A 270 17.18 -4.67 15.97
CA THR A 270 17.73 -4.27 14.66
C THR A 270 16.72 -4.42 13.52
N VAL A 271 16.70 -3.44 12.60
CA VAL A 271 15.95 -3.51 11.33
C VAL A 271 16.92 -3.68 10.17
N THR A 272 16.72 -4.68 9.31
CA THR A 272 17.53 -4.90 8.10
C THR A 272 16.65 -5.19 6.89
N LEU A 273 16.69 -4.32 5.87
CA LEU A 273 15.75 -4.38 4.74
C LEU A 273 16.25 -5.18 3.52
N ASN A 274 17.57 -5.23 3.27
CA ASN A 274 18.19 -6.05 2.22
C ASN A 274 17.47 -6.03 0.85
N ASN A 275 17.06 -4.86 0.36
CA ASN A 275 16.33 -4.71 -0.91
C ASN A 275 14.99 -5.48 -0.96
N ALA A 276 14.31 -5.65 0.17
CA ALA A 276 12.91 -6.04 0.21
C ALA A 276 12.02 -5.02 -0.53
N ARG A 277 10.77 -5.36 -0.80
CA ARG A 277 9.82 -4.44 -1.44
C ARG A 277 8.80 -3.90 -0.45
N LEU A 278 8.54 -2.60 -0.51
CA LEU A 278 7.44 -1.94 0.20
C LEU A 278 6.20 -1.90 -0.70
N ILE A 279 5.03 -2.20 -0.12
CA ILE A 279 3.75 -2.20 -0.80
C ILE A 279 2.78 -1.37 0.05
N PRO A 280 2.68 -0.03 -0.16
CA PRO A 280 1.60 0.75 0.43
C PRO A 280 0.26 0.31 -0.18
N LEU A 281 -0.77 0.16 0.65
CA LEU A 281 -2.11 -0.18 0.20
C LEU A 281 -3.14 0.73 0.85
N PRO A 282 -3.51 1.84 0.19
CA PRO A 282 -4.69 2.59 0.54
C PRO A 282 -5.94 1.69 0.55
N LEU A 283 -6.72 1.75 1.63
CA LEU A 283 -7.96 0.99 1.80
C LEU A 283 -9.16 1.94 1.78
N ASN A 284 -10.34 1.41 1.43
CA ASN A 284 -11.61 2.12 1.49
C ASN A 284 -11.62 3.46 0.73
N ASN A 285 -10.85 3.55 -0.36
CA ASN A 285 -10.61 4.78 -1.11
C ASN A 285 -10.13 5.95 -0.25
N PHE A 286 -9.40 5.65 0.84
CA PHE A 286 -8.84 6.68 1.69
C PHE A 286 -7.78 7.46 0.92
N ARG A 287 -8.04 8.77 0.82
CA ARG A 287 -7.15 9.78 0.27
C ARG A 287 -6.61 10.57 1.45
N PRO A 288 -5.38 10.32 1.92
CA PRO A 288 -4.78 11.18 2.94
C PRO A 288 -4.80 12.62 2.45
N PRO A 289 -5.06 13.66 3.25
CA PRO A 289 -4.65 15.00 2.85
C PRO A 289 -3.17 14.98 2.46
N ILE A 290 -2.75 15.83 1.51
CA ILE A 290 -1.32 16.03 1.26
C ILE A 290 -0.65 16.39 2.60
N GLY A 291 0.65 16.10 2.75
CA GLY A 291 1.39 16.34 4.00
C GLY A 291 1.20 15.32 5.10
N SER A 292 0.14 14.51 5.00
CA SER A 292 -0.10 13.44 5.95
C SER A 292 1.10 12.50 6.00
N ALA A 293 1.72 12.43 7.16
CA ALA A 293 2.84 11.55 7.43
C ALA A 293 2.39 10.29 8.20
N PHE A 294 2.98 9.16 7.84
CA PHE A 294 2.66 7.84 8.37
C PHE A 294 3.94 7.16 8.81
N ILE A 295 4.09 6.88 10.12
CA ILE A 295 5.17 6.03 10.61
C ILE A 295 4.74 4.59 10.35
N ILE A 296 5.27 3.99 9.29
CA ILE A 296 4.90 2.63 8.88
C ILE A 296 5.79 1.59 9.56
N LEU A 297 6.97 1.97 10.00
CA LEU A 297 7.84 1.16 10.85
C LEU A 297 8.43 2.06 11.92
N ARG A 298 8.11 1.79 13.18
CA ARG A 298 8.72 2.46 14.33
C ARG A 298 9.84 1.60 14.88
N ASN A 299 11.05 2.14 14.96
CA ASN A 299 12.18 1.52 15.63
C ASN A 299 12.40 2.17 17.01
N ASP A 300 13.09 1.51 17.93
CA ASP A 300 13.17 1.94 19.34
C ASP A 300 14.20 3.05 19.65
N GLY A 301 14.64 3.81 18.64
CA GLY A 301 15.62 4.89 18.79
C GLY A 301 17.07 4.45 19.08
N THR A 302 17.38 3.17 19.30
CA THR A 302 18.74 2.73 19.69
C THR A 302 19.63 2.31 18.53
N ASP A 303 19.05 1.69 17.50
CA ASP A 303 19.75 1.19 16.32
C ASP A 303 19.21 1.84 15.03
N PRO A 304 20.01 2.15 14.00
CA PRO A 304 19.49 2.66 12.74
C PRO A 304 18.84 1.55 11.89
N VAL A 305 17.91 1.93 11.01
CA VAL A 305 17.44 1.04 9.94
C VAL A 305 18.58 0.79 8.95
N SER A 306 18.92 -0.47 8.72
CA SER A 306 20.00 -0.86 7.80
C SER A 306 19.49 -1.21 6.41
N GLY A 307 19.93 -0.44 5.42
CA GLY A 307 19.57 -0.59 4.01
C GLY A 307 18.20 0.02 3.67
N ASN A 308 17.81 -0.08 2.40
CA ASN A 308 16.56 0.48 1.88
C ASN A 308 15.67 -0.63 1.30
N PHE A 309 14.38 -0.34 1.15
CA PHE A 309 13.52 -1.06 0.22
C PHE A 309 13.99 -0.83 -1.22
N LEU A 310 13.92 -1.86 -2.06
CA LEU A 310 14.36 -1.82 -3.46
C LEU A 310 13.61 -0.77 -4.28
N ASN A 311 12.30 -0.65 -4.05
CA ASN A 311 11.41 0.24 -4.80
C ASN A 311 11.15 1.58 -4.10
N ALA A 312 11.86 1.87 -3.01
CA ALA A 312 11.68 3.11 -2.25
C ALA A 312 12.99 3.48 -1.51
N PRO A 313 14.09 3.82 -2.21
CA PRO A 313 15.28 4.37 -1.55
C PRO A 313 14.97 5.69 -0.81
N GLU A 314 15.86 6.16 0.07
CA GLU A 314 15.64 7.42 0.81
C GLU A 314 15.24 8.56 -0.14
N GLY A 315 14.14 9.26 0.19
CA GLY A 315 13.62 10.37 -0.59
C GLY A 315 12.81 9.97 -1.83
N ALA A 316 12.78 8.68 -2.21
CA ALA A 316 12.07 8.26 -3.40
C ALA A 316 10.55 8.49 -3.30
N THR A 317 9.96 8.78 -4.45
CA THR A 317 8.51 8.84 -4.62
C THR A 317 7.99 7.55 -5.22
N PHE A 318 6.83 7.10 -4.76
CA PHE A 318 6.19 5.88 -5.25
C PHE A 318 4.67 5.96 -5.12
N ALA A 319 3.99 5.21 -5.97
CA ALA A 319 2.53 5.19 -6.03
C ALA A 319 1.91 4.32 -4.95
N GLY A 320 0.92 4.86 -4.24
CA GLY A 320 -0.14 4.09 -3.59
C GLY A 320 -1.32 3.82 -4.56
N ALA A 321 -2.27 2.96 -4.17
CA ALA A 321 -3.56 2.88 -4.86
C ALA A 321 -4.27 4.26 -4.86
N LEU A 322 -5.06 4.56 -5.90
CA LEU A 322 -5.54 5.92 -6.21
C LEU A 322 -4.41 6.93 -6.48
N ASN A 323 -3.26 6.40 -6.93
CA ASN A 323 -2.05 7.10 -7.37
C ASN A 323 -1.70 8.35 -6.55
N THR A 324 -1.80 8.18 -5.23
CA THR A 324 -1.27 9.10 -4.23
C THR A 324 0.25 8.98 -4.22
N ALA A 325 0.94 10.09 -4.46
CA ALA A 325 2.40 10.14 -4.39
C ALA A 325 2.82 10.16 -2.91
N PHE A 326 3.62 9.17 -2.52
CA PHE A 326 4.27 9.15 -1.21
C PHE A 326 5.76 9.31 -1.36
N ARG A 327 6.36 10.15 -0.51
CA ARG A 327 7.80 10.20 -0.31
C ARG A 327 8.18 9.39 0.92
N ILE A 328 9.20 8.54 0.83
CA ILE A 328 9.73 7.79 1.97
C ILE A 328 10.91 8.51 2.63
N THR A 329 11.01 8.38 3.95
CA THR A 329 12.24 8.65 4.70
C THR A 329 12.50 7.53 5.70
N TYR A 330 13.77 7.17 5.85
CA TYR A 330 14.31 6.24 6.85
C TYR A 330 14.81 6.96 8.11
N GLN A 331 14.58 8.27 8.20
CA GLN A 331 14.90 9.13 9.34
C GLN A 331 13.64 9.73 9.97
N GLY A 332 12.50 9.06 9.83
CA GLY A 332 11.22 9.50 10.37
C GLY A 332 11.18 9.46 11.90
N GLY A 333 10.10 10.00 12.47
CA GLY A 333 9.81 9.91 13.91
C GLY A 333 10.90 10.55 14.78
N ASP A 334 11.61 9.72 15.55
CA ASP A 334 12.74 10.11 16.40
C ASP A 334 14.11 10.02 15.70
N GLY A 335 14.13 9.78 14.38
CA GLY A 335 15.32 9.83 13.53
C GLY A 335 15.79 8.46 13.02
N ASN A 336 15.10 7.38 13.37
CA ASN A 336 15.37 6.03 12.86
C ASN A 336 14.09 5.24 12.52
N ASP A 337 12.97 5.92 12.31
CA ASP A 337 11.73 5.31 11.83
C ASP A 337 11.65 5.35 10.29
N ILE A 338 10.87 4.43 9.73
CA ILE A 338 10.45 4.54 8.33
C ILE A 338 9.11 5.26 8.30
N ALA A 339 9.11 6.44 7.71
CA ALA A 339 7.92 7.24 7.49
C ALA A 339 7.67 7.42 5.99
N ILE A 340 6.40 7.51 5.63
CA ILE A 340 5.97 7.92 4.29
C ILE A 340 5.08 9.15 4.44
N THR A 341 5.25 10.14 3.57
CA THR A 341 4.48 11.39 3.58
C THR A 341 3.79 11.55 2.25
N ARG A 342 2.48 11.85 2.27
CA ARG A 342 1.78 12.20 1.03
C ARG A 342 2.33 13.54 0.52
N ILE A 343 2.68 13.61 -0.76
CA ILE A 343 3.23 14.82 -1.38
C ILE A 343 2.41 15.19 -2.63
N ASN A 344 2.57 16.45 -3.07
CA ASN A 344 2.17 16.86 -4.41
C ASN A 344 3.12 16.28 -5.47
N LYS A 345 2.59 16.04 -6.67
CA LYS A 345 3.41 15.59 -7.80
C LYS A 345 4.13 16.76 -8.44
N ALA A 346 5.41 16.58 -8.74
CA ALA A 346 6.15 17.56 -9.52
C ALA A 346 5.76 17.47 -11.01
N ILE A 347 5.38 18.60 -11.61
CA ILE A 347 4.80 18.71 -12.97
C ILE A 347 5.73 18.21 -14.10
N SER A 348 7.02 18.08 -13.83
CA SER A 348 8.03 17.66 -14.81
C SER A 348 9.03 16.65 -14.26
N ASP A 349 8.60 15.77 -13.35
CA ASP A 349 9.41 14.68 -12.81
C ASP A 349 9.39 13.46 -13.75
N PHE A 350 10.38 13.33 -14.63
CA PHE A 350 10.44 12.24 -15.62
C PHE A 350 11.16 10.99 -15.09
N ASP A 351 11.86 11.05 -13.94
CA ASP A 351 12.59 9.92 -13.37
C ASP A 351 12.00 9.36 -12.07
N GLY A 352 10.99 10.04 -11.51
CA GLY A 352 10.22 9.62 -10.34
C GLY A 352 11.01 9.79 -9.06
N ASP A 353 11.79 10.86 -8.95
CA ASP A 353 12.54 11.17 -7.73
C ASP A 353 11.85 12.21 -6.84
N GLY A 354 10.69 12.71 -7.26
CA GLY A 354 9.88 13.69 -6.55
C GLY A 354 10.27 15.14 -6.82
N ARG A 355 11.18 15.39 -7.76
CA ARG A 355 11.61 16.74 -8.13
C ARG A 355 11.35 16.98 -9.60
N SER A 356 11.01 18.22 -9.93
CA SER A 356 10.88 18.64 -11.31
C SER A 356 12.22 18.63 -12.01
N ASP A 357 12.28 17.96 -13.15
CA ASP A 357 13.44 17.98 -14.03
C ASP A 357 13.50 19.25 -14.86
N ILE A 358 14.71 19.66 -15.20
CA ILE A 358 14.93 20.74 -16.17
C ILE A 358 14.71 20.15 -17.57
N ALA A 359 13.58 20.49 -18.18
CA ALA A 359 13.20 19.99 -19.49
C ALA A 359 12.67 21.09 -20.42
N VAL A 360 12.89 20.89 -21.72
CA VAL A 360 12.35 21.72 -22.79
C VAL A 360 11.76 20.89 -23.92
N PHE A 361 10.72 21.41 -24.57
CA PHE A 361 10.21 20.93 -25.85
C PHE A 361 10.62 21.88 -26.96
N ARG A 362 11.24 21.36 -28.03
CA ARG A 362 11.64 22.12 -29.21
C ARG A 362 10.56 22.06 -30.29
N PRO A 363 9.77 23.13 -30.52
CA PRO A 363 8.64 23.09 -31.44
C PRO A 363 9.05 22.84 -32.89
N SER A 364 10.23 23.33 -33.31
CA SER A 364 10.69 23.20 -34.69
C SER A 364 10.94 21.76 -35.13
N SER A 365 11.25 20.85 -34.19
CA SER A 365 11.57 19.45 -34.48
C SER A 365 10.68 18.44 -33.75
N GLY A 366 9.81 18.89 -32.83
CA GLY A 366 9.01 18.01 -31.98
C GLY A 366 9.86 17.17 -31.03
N THR A 367 10.96 17.74 -30.51
CA THR A 367 11.93 16.98 -29.70
C THR A 367 11.96 17.49 -28.27
N TRP A 368 11.90 16.57 -27.33
CA TRP A 368 12.06 16.80 -25.90
C TRP A 368 13.52 16.64 -25.52
N TYR A 369 14.01 17.53 -24.67
CA TYR A 369 15.34 17.46 -24.07
C TYR A 369 15.19 17.69 -22.58
N GLY A 370 15.91 16.95 -21.76
CA GLY A 370 15.94 17.21 -20.32
C GLY A 370 17.22 16.76 -19.62
N ILE A 371 17.38 17.26 -18.40
CA ILE A 371 18.38 16.86 -17.43
C ILE A 371 17.63 16.34 -16.21
N LEU A 372 17.83 15.05 -15.90
CA LEU A 372 17.21 14.37 -14.77
C LEU A 372 17.80 14.84 -13.45
N SER A 373 16.94 15.18 -12.50
CA SER A 373 17.32 15.83 -11.24
C SER A 373 18.03 14.85 -10.28
N SER A 374 17.74 13.55 -10.36
CA SER A 374 18.35 12.50 -9.51
C SER A 374 19.85 12.35 -9.73
N ASN A 375 20.34 12.56 -10.95
CA ASN A 375 21.71 12.21 -11.33
C ASN A 375 22.35 13.11 -12.41
N ASN A 376 21.66 14.18 -12.83
CA ASN A 376 22.07 15.09 -13.92
C ASN A 376 22.25 14.40 -15.28
N SER A 377 21.66 13.23 -15.51
CA SER A 377 21.75 12.55 -16.80
C SER A 377 20.87 13.25 -17.84
N PHE A 378 21.37 13.31 -19.06
CA PHE A 378 20.69 13.93 -20.18
C PHE A 378 19.79 12.93 -20.91
N PHE A 379 18.59 13.37 -21.31
CA PHE A 379 17.75 12.64 -22.25
C PHE A 379 17.35 13.51 -23.46
N ALA A 380 17.11 12.84 -24.58
CA ALA A 380 16.52 13.45 -25.77
C ALA A 380 15.56 12.47 -26.44
N ASN A 381 14.30 12.88 -26.62
CA ASN A 381 13.25 12.06 -27.22
C ASN A 381 12.55 12.84 -28.33
N GLN A 382 12.64 12.36 -29.58
CA GLN A 382 11.85 12.93 -30.67
C GLN A 382 10.42 12.38 -30.59
N PHE A 383 9.55 13.13 -29.93
CA PHE A 383 8.17 12.73 -29.70
C PHE A 383 7.23 13.93 -29.88
N GLY A 384 6.71 14.06 -31.09
CA GLY A 384 5.89 15.18 -31.54
C GLY A 384 6.32 15.67 -32.92
N VAL A 385 5.61 16.67 -33.42
CA VAL A 385 5.93 17.38 -34.66
C VAL A 385 5.72 18.90 -34.50
N SER A 386 6.14 19.68 -35.49
CA SER A 386 5.88 21.12 -35.51
C SER A 386 4.39 21.43 -35.41
N GLY A 387 4.03 22.28 -34.44
CA GLY A 387 2.66 22.67 -34.15
C GLY A 387 1.98 21.86 -33.04
N ASP A 388 2.61 20.80 -32.54
CA ASP A 388 2.16 20.11 -31.34
C ASP A 388 2.44 20.96 -30.08
N ILE A 389 1.56 20.85 -29.08
CA ILE A 389 1.67 21.52 -27.78
C ILE A 389 2.15 20.47 -26.75
N PRO A 390 3.24 20.70 -26.01
CA PRO A 390 3.66 19.79 -24.93
C PRO A 390 2.61 19.78 -23.82
N ALA A 391 2.26 18.60 -23.33
CA ALA A 391 1.27 18.40 -22.27
C ALA A 391 1.64 17.18 -21.41
N PRO A 392 2.84 17.16 -20.79
CA PRO A 392 3.28 16.04 -19.99
C PRO A 392 2.50 15.97 -18.68
N ALA A 393 2.18 14.75 -18.24
CA ALA A 393 1.49 14.43 -16.99
C ALA A 393 1.58 12.90 -16.75
N ASP A 394 1.19 12.40 -15.58
CA ASP A 394 1.24 10.96 -15.24
C ASP A 394 -0.05 10.25 -15.68
N PHE A 395 -0.12 9.75 -16.92
CA PHE A 395 -1.32 9.11 -17.48
C PHE A 395 -1.36 7.60 -17.27
N ASP A 396 -0.33 6.98 -16.67
CA ASP A 396 -0.25 5.53 -16.50
C ASP A 396 -0.13 5.05 -15.05
N GLY A 397 -0.03 5.99 -14.11
CA GLY A 397 -0.17 5.70 -12.69
C GLY A 397 1.14 5.43 -11.96
N ASP A 398 2.28 5.77 -12.56
CA ASP A 398 3.61 5.41 -12.06
C ASP A 398 4.35 6.54 -11.33
N ASN A 399 3.69 7.70 -11.15
CA ASN A 399 4.22 8.93 -10.57
C ASN A 399 5.35 9.60 -11.35
N ARG A 400 5.51 9.27 -12.63
CA ARG A 400 6.40 9.99 -13.54
C ARG A 400 5.59 10.73 -14.59
N ALA A 401 6.08 11.88 -14.99
CA ALA A 401 5.55 12.60 -16.12
C ALA A 401 5.76 11.78 -17.40
N ASP A 402 4.68 11.44 -18.10
CA ASP A 402 4.72 10.87 -19.43
C ASP A 402 5.08 11.94 -20.46
N ILE A 403 5.90 11.57 -21.45
CA ILE A 403 6.17 12.45 -22.58
C ILE A 403 4.91 12.47 -23.47
N THR A 404 4.20 13.59 -23.44
CA THR A 404 2.90 13.73 -24.08
C THR A 404 2.76 15.03 -24.86
N VAL A 405 2.16 14.96 -26.04
CA VAL A 405 1.83 16.12 -26.87
C VAL A 405 0.35 16.11 -27.28
N PHE A 406 -0.27 17.30 -27.29
CA PHE A 406 -1.57 17.54 -27.91
C PHE A 406 -1.36 18.16 -29.29
N ARG A 407 -2.01 17.61 -30.33
CA ARG A 407 -1.97 18.13 -31.69
C ARG A 407 -3.25 18.93 -31.99
N PRO A 408 -3.20 20.26 -32.02
CA PRO A 408 -4.39 21.08 -32.20
C PRO A 408 -5.02 20.94 -33.58
N SER A 409 -4.24 20.58 -34.61
CA SER A 409 -4.74 20.49 -35.99
C SER A 409 -5.79 19.40 -36.19
N ASN A 410 -5.82 18.40 -35.32
CA ASN A 410 -6.79 17.31 -35.37
C ASN A 410 -7.39 16.96 -34.01
N GLY A 411 -6.93 17.54 -32.89
CA GLY A 411 -7.45 17.25 -31.55
C GLY A 411 -6.96 15.92 -30.96
N THR A 412 -5.82 15.40 -31.42
CA THR A 412 -5.29 14.11 -30.93
C THR A 412 -4.20 14.33 -29.87
N TRP A 413 -4.26 13.56 -28.79
CA TRP A 413 -3.21 13.38 -27.80
C TRP A 413 -2.33 12.21 -28.20
N TYR A 414 -1.01 12.38 -28.11
CA TYR A 414 -0.03 11.32 -28.30
C TYR A 414 0.79 11.21 -27.01
N LEU A 415 0.87 10.00 -26.47
CA LEU A 415 1.50 9.72 -25.18
C LEU A 415 2.58 8.66 -25.36
N LEU A 416 3.69 8.84 -24.66
CA LEU A 416 4.72 7.84 -24.45
C LEU A 416 4.83 7.54 -22.96
N ARG A 417 4.32 6.39 -22.57
CA ARG A 417 4.24 5.94 -21.17
C ARG A 417 5.61 5.75 -20.53
N SER A 418 5.84 6.34 -19.38
CA SER A 418 7.07 6.27 -18.58
C SER A 418 7.33 4.86 -18.04
N SER A 419 6.28 4.13 -17.63
CA SER A 419 6.41 2.83 -16.98
C SER A 419 6.90 1.70 -17.91
N ASN A 420 6.62 1.81 -19.22
CA ASN A 420 6.84 0.72 -20.19
C ASN A 420 7.21 1.16 -21.61
N ASN A 421 7.34 2.47 -21.87
CA ASN A 421 7.65 3.06 -23.18
C ASN A 421 6.63 2.72 -24.28
N LEU A 422 5.38 2.37 -23.93
CA LEU A 422 4.34 2.12 -24.92
C LEU A 422 3.73 3.42 -25.42
N PHE A 423 3.56 3.48 -26.74
CA PHE A 423 2.86 4.56 -27.42
C PHE A 423 1.34 4.42 -27.29
N SER A 424 0.66 5.54 -27.03
CA SER A 424 -0.79 5.67 -27.08
C SER A 424 -1.21 6.90 -27.88
N ALA A 425 -2.36 6.83 -28.54
CA ALA A 425 -2.97 7.96 -29.22
C ALA A 425 -4.47 8.02 -28.90
N VAL A 426 -4.92 9.18 -28.42
CA VAL A 426 -6.31 9.39 -28.00
C VAL A 426 -6.87 10.62 -28.72
N GLN A 427 -7.94 10.43 -29.48
CA GLN A 427 -8.62 11.53 -30.15
C GLN A 427 -9.58 12.22 -29.18
N PHE A 428 -9.16 13.35 -28.60
CA PHE A 428 -9.94 14.09 -27.60
C PHE A 428 -9.62 15.58 -27.64
N GLY A 429 -10.58 16.38 -28.11
CA GLY A 429 -10.47 17.82 -28.29
C GLY A 429 -10.77 18.28 -29.71
N ALA A 430 -10.70 19.59 -29.93
CA ALA A 430 -10.95 20.28 -31.18
C ALA A 430 -9.86 21.31 -31.48
N ALA A 431 -9.85 21.83 -32.71
CA ALA A 431 -8.93 22.90 -33.09
C ALA A 431 -9.20 24.17 -32.27
N GLY A 432 -8.15 24.71 -31.64
CA GLY A 432 -8.23 25.88 -30.76
C GLY A 432 -8.44 25.54 -29.29
N ASP A 433 -8.65 24.26 -28.94
CA ASP A 433 -8.68 23.82 -27.55
C ASP A 433 -7.28 23.91 -26.93
N TYR A 434 -7.23 24.17 -25.62
CA TYR A 434 -6.00 24.19 -24.82
C TYR A 434 -5.90 22.92 -23.98
N PRO A 435 -4.77 22.18 -24.02
CA PRO A 435 -4.58 21.01 -23.17
C PRO A 435 -4.47 21.42 -21.71
N THR A 436 -5.16 20.65 -20.85
CA THR A 436 -5.22 20.79 -19.39
C THR A 436 -5.17 19.40 -18.75
N PRO A 437 -4.05 18.67 -18.87
CA PRO A 437 -3.94 17.34 -18.30
C PRO A 437 -3.73 17.44 -16.78
N GLU A 438 -4.63 16.85 -16.00
CA GLU A 438 -4.54 16.82 -14.54
C GLU A 438 -5.48 15.77 -13.95
N ASP A 439 -5.23 15.30 -12.73
CA ASP A 439 -6.13 14.39 -12.02
C ASP A 439 -7.40 15.10 -11.51
N PHE A 440 -8.46 15.08 -12.32
CA PHE A 440 -9.73 15.71 -11.96
C PHE A 440 -10.73 14.73 -11.29
N ASP A 441 -10.48 13.41 -11.29
CA ASP A 441 -11.38 12.40 -10.68
C ASP A 441 -10.79 11.73 -9.44
N GLY A 442 -9.56 12.09 -9.13
CA GLY A 442 -8.79 11.68 -8.00
C GLY A 442 -8.11 10.33 -8.18
N ASP A 443 -8.27 9.56 -9.25
CA ASP A 443 -7.61 8.23 -9.28
C ASP A 443 -6.08 8.28 -9.29
N GLY A 444 -5.54 9.51 -9.26
CA GLY A 444 -4.15 9.90 -9.17
C GLY A 444 -3.49 9.84 -10.54
N MET A 445 -4.12 9.26 -11.56
CA MET A 445 -3.69 9.39 -12.94
C MET A 445 -4.22 10.73 -13.48
N SER A 446 -3.44 11.38 -14.32
CA SER A 446 -3.91 12.58 -15.00
C SER A 446 -4.97 12.22 -16.03
N ASP A 447 -6.06 12.97 -16.02
CA ASP A 447 -7.11 12.89 -17.03
C ASP A 447 -6.64 13.55 -18.33
N ILE A 448 -7.16 13.07 -19.47
CA ILE A 448 -7.03 13.79 -20.73
C ILE A 448 -8.06 14.93 -20.73
N GLY A 449 -7.59 16.15 -20.49
CA GLY A 449 -8.44 17.34 -20.36
C GLY A 449 -8.15 18.43 -21.40
N VAL A 450 -9.18 19.12 -21.86
CA VAL A 450 -9.07 20.35 -22.65
C VAL A 450 -10.01 21.45 -22.16
N PHE A 451 -9.55 22.70 -22.21
CA PHE A 451 -10.41 23.87 -22.15
C PHE A 451 -10.67 24.39 -23.57
N ARG A 452 -11.92 24.74 -23.88
CA ARG A 452 -12.30 25.31 -25.16
C ARG A 452 -12.58 26.80 -25.03
N PRO A 453 -11.67 27.68 -25.51
CA PRO A 453 -11.85 29.13 -25.38
C PRO A 453 -13.06 29.69 -26.14
N SER A 454 -13.56 28.99 -27.16
CA SER A 454 -14.68 29.46 -27.98
C SER A 454 -16.03 29.37 -27.27
N ASP A 455 -16.17 28.49 -26.28
CA ASP A 455 -17.41 28.30 -25.50
C ASP A 455 -17.19 28.44 -23.98
N GLY A 456 -15.94 28.48 -23.50
CA GLY A 456 -15.61 28.61 -22.08
C GLY A 456 -15.85 27.33 -21.27
N ALA A 457 -15.90 26.17 -21.93
CA ALA A 457 -16.15 24.89 -21.28
C ALA A 457 -14.89 24.04 -21.13
N TRP A 458 -14.87 23.27 -20.03
CA TRP A 458 -13.87 22.24 -19.73
C TRP A 458 -14.42 20.89 -20.15
N TYR A 459 -13.59 20.10 -20.81
CA TYR A 459 -13.89 18.74 -21.24
C TYR A 459 -12.78 17.83 -20.73
N SER A 460 -13.13 16.72 -20.07
CA SER A 460 -12.13 15.71 -19.69
C SER A 460 -12.61 14.30 -19.94
N LEU A 461 -11.69 13.41 -20.30
CA LEU A 461 -11.90 11.98 -20.35
C LEU A 461 -11.29 11.37 -19.09
N ARG A 462 -12.17 10.87 -18.21
CA ARG A 462 -11.83 10.38 -16.88
C ARG A 462 -11.02 9.08 -16.94
N SER A 463 -9.83 9.04 -16.35
CA SER A 463 -8.97 7.85 -16.24
C SER A 463 -9.70 6.70 -15.53
N LEU A 464 -10.41 7.00 -14.44
CA LEU A 464 -11.04 5.98 -13.61
C LEU A 464 -12.20 5.27 -14.30
N THR A 465 -12.99 6.03 -15.07
CA THR A 465 -14.28 5.56 -15.61
C THR A 465 -14.31 5.49 -17.14
N ASN A 466 -13.31 6.06 -17.82
CA ASN A 466 -13.29 6.28 -19.27
C ASN A 466 -14.54 7.03 -19.78
N GLN A 467 -15.13 7.89 -18.95
CA GLN A 467 -16.31 8.68 -19.30
C GLN A 467 -15.94 10.12 -19.64
N LEU A 468 -16.70 10.72 -20.56
CA LEU A 468 -16.63 12.16 -20.82
C LEU A 468 -17.25 12.93 -19.65
N SER A 469 -16.53 13.93 -19.17
CA SER A 469 -17.02 14.97 -18.27
C SER A 469 -17.00 16.31 -18.99
N VAL A 470 -18.06 17.10 -18.82
CA VAL A 470 -18.16 18.45 -19.38
C VAL A 470 -18.59 19.39 -18.27
N GLN A 471 -17.78 20.42 -18.03
CA GLN A 471 -18.05 21.42 -17.00
C GLN A 471 -18.01 22.81 -17.65
N GLN A 472 -19.16 23.49 -17.68
CA GLN A 472 -19.22 24.87 -18.15
C GLN A 472 -18.68 25.78 -17.06
N PHE A 473 -17.44 26.25 -17.22
CA PHE A 473 -16.78 27.10 -16.23
C PHE A 473 -15.75 28.02 -16.88
N GLY A 474 -16.21 29.19 -17.31
CA GLY A 474 -15.40 30.17 -18.00
C GLY A 474 -16.24 31.03 -18.95
N SER A 475 -15.56 31.95 -19.62
CA SER A 475 -16.08 32.79 -20.69
C SER A 475 -15.10 32.81 -21.86
N VAL A 476 -15.56 33.35 -22.99
CA VAL A 476 -14.74 33.45 -24.19
C VAL A 476 -13.46 34.25 -23.89
N ASN A 477 -12.31 33.69 -24.27
CA ASN A 477 -10.95 34.22 -24.03
C ASN A 477 -10.46 34.23 -22.57
N ASP A 478 -11.18 33.60 -21.64
CA ASP A 478 -10.57 33.33 -20.33
C ASP A 478 -9.39 32.36 -20.49
N LYS A 479 -8.35 32.51 -19.65
CA LYS A 479 -7.18 31.62 -19.63
C LYS A 479 -7.45 30.47 -18.67
N PRO A 480 -7.36 29.19 -19.11
CA PRO A 480 -7.58 28.06 -18.21
C PRO A 480 -6.40 27.91 -17.25
N VAL A 481 -6.72 27.56 -16.02
CA VAL A 481 -5.80 27.31 -14.93
C VAL A 481 -6.31 26.13 -14.12
N PHE A 482 -5.43 25.31 -13.57
CA PHE A 482 -5.81 24.14 -12.77
C PHE A 482 -4.77 23.92 -11.66
N GLY A 483 -5.18 23.20 -10.63
CA GLY A 483 -4.40 22.93 -9.43
C GLY A 483 -5.32 22.60 -8.26
N ASP A 484 -4.78 22.06 -7.18
CA ASP A 484 -5.53 21.76 -5.96
C ASP A 484 -5.56 23.00 -5.05
N PHE A 485 -6.57 23.88 -5.17
CA PHE A 485 -6.65 25.13 -4.40
C PHE A 485 -7.25 24.93 -3.00
N ASP A 486 -7.83 23.76 -2.70
CA ASP A 486 -8.45 23.48 -1.38
C ASP A 486 -7.76 22.38 -0.56
N GLY A 487 -6.81 21.66 -1.16
CA GLY A 487 -5.91 20.69 -0.52
C GLY A 487 -6.53 19.30 -0.40
N ASP A 488 -7.54 18.97 -1.19
CA ASP A 488 -8.20 17.65 -1.17
C ASP A 488 -7.45 16.59 -2.00
N GLY A 489 -6.43 17.01 -2.74
CA GLY A 489 -5.60 16.20 -3.60
C GLY A 489 -6.28 15.77 -4.90
N ILE A 490 -7.31 16.49 -5.33
CA ILE A 490 -7.97 16.40 -6.64
C ILE A 490 -7.92 17.79 -7.26
N ALA A 491 -7.56 17.88 -8.53
CA ALA A 491 -7.43 19.19 -9.15
C ALA A 491 -8.77 19.92 -9.28
N ASP A 492 -8.74 21.19 -8.90
CA ASP A 492 -9.78 22.15 -9.19
C ASP A 492 -9.57 22.74 -10.59
N ILE A 493 -10.67 23.23 -11.15
CA ILE A 493 -10.63 24.03 -12.38
C ILE A 493 -10.74 25.51 -12.04
N ALA A 494 -9.97 26.33 -12.75
CA ALA A 494 -9.92 27.76 -12.56
C ALA A 494 -9.78 28.51 -13.88
N VAL A 495 -10.21 29.76 -13.92
CA VAL A 495 -9.96 30.64 -15.06
C VAL A 495 -9.41 31.98 -14.60
N PHE A 496 -8.41 32.47 -15.31
CA PHE A 496 -7.87 33.82 -15.16
C PHE A 496 -8.36 34.70 -16.31
N ARG A 497 -9.07 35.77 -15.96
CA ARG A 497 -9.64 36.71 -16.91
C ARG A 497 -8.69 37.88 -17.15
N ASN A 498 -8.72 38.43 -18.37
CA ASN A 498 -7.85 39.54 -18.77
C ASN A 498 -8.04 40.85 -17.97
N ASP A 499 -9.06 40.92 -17.10
CA ASP A 499 -9.23 42.02 -16.15
C ASP A 499 -8.51 41.79 -14.80
N GLY A 500 -7.83 40.65 -14.63
CA GLY A 500 -7.12 40.28 -13.42
C GLY A 500 -7.93 39.45 -12.42
N ASN A 501 -9.17 39.06 -12.77
CA ASN A 501 -9.97 38.20 -11.90
C ASN A 501 -9.63 36.71 -12.07
N TRP A 502 -9.58 36.02 -10.94
CA TRP A 502 -9.56 34.58 -10.83
C TRP A 502 -10.94 34.07 -10.45
N TYR A 503 -11.34 32.98 -11.08
CA TYR A 503 -12.55 32.24 -10.76
C TYR A 503 -12.18 30.77 -10.63
N ILE A 504 -12.48 30.14 -9.49
CA ILE A 504 -12.10 28.77 -9.13
C ILE A 504 -13.37 28.00 -8.80
N LEU A 505 -13.46 26.75 -9.26
CA LEU A 505 -14.50 25.79 -8.93
C LEU A 505 -13.87 24.57 -8.27
N LYS A 506 -14.20 24.36 -7.00
CA LYS A 506 -13.59 23.29 -6.20
C LYS A 506 -14.08 21.91 -6.60
N SER A 507 -13.17 20.95 -6.66
CA SER A 507 -13.42 19.53 -6.93
C SER A 507 -14.20 18.89 -5.77
N SER A 508 -13.89 19.25 -4.53
CA SER A 508 -14.40 18.65 -3.30
C SER A 508 -15.93 18.80 -3.11
N ASP A 509 -16.49 19.97 -3.45
CA ASP A 509 -17.89 20.30 -3.19
C ASP A 509 -18.57 21.13 -4.29
N SER A 510 -17.89 21.37 -5.41
CA SER A 510 -18.37 22.22 -6.52
C SER A 510 -18.69 23.66 -6.12
N THR A 511 -18.12 24.17 -5.01
CA THR A 511 -18.30 25.58 -4.63
C THR A 511 -17.42 26.50 -5.47
N PHE A 512 -18.00 27.66 -5.78
CA PHE A 512 -17.35 28.71 -6.55
C PHE A 512 -16.63 29.71 -5.64
N TYR A 513 -15.43 30.09 -6.03
CA TYR A 513 -14.62 31.12 -5.40
C TYR A 513 -14.10 32.11 -6.44
N GLY A 514 -14.11 33.40 -6.14
CA GLY A 514 -13.63 34.44 -7.04
C GLY A 514 -12.81 35.50 -6.31
N VAL A 515 -11.68 35.90 -6.89
CA VAL A 515 -10.77 36.88 -6.30
C VAL A 515 -10.12 37.74 -7.38
N GLN A 516 -10.05 39.04 -7.14
CA GLN A 516 -9.30 39.97 -8.01
C GLN A 516 -7.83 39.94 -7.58
N PHE A 517 -6.98 39.28 -8.37
CA PHE A 517 -5.55 39.20 -8.12
C PHE A 517 -4.75 39.22 -9.42
N GLY A 518 -4.24 40.40 -9.76
CA GLY A 518 -3.54 40.65 -11.01
C GLY A 518 -4.21 41.73 -11.84
N ILE A 519 -3.67 41.95 -13.04
CA ILE A 519 -4.14 42.90 -14.04
C ILE A 519 -4.05 42.29 -15.44
N GLY A 520 -4.62 42.97 -16.44
CA GLY A 520 -4.46 42.57 -17.84
C GLY A 520 -2.99 42.57 -18.28
N GLY A 521 -2.57 41.49 -18.93
CA GLY A 521 -1.18 41.25 -19.34
C GLY A 521 -0.37 40.36 -18.40
N ASP A 522 -0.86 40.13 -17.18
CA ASP A 522 -0.25 39.17 -16.26
C ASP A 522 -0.41 37.72 -16.80
N LEU A 523 0.56 36.88 -16.45
CA LEU A 523 0.56 35.44 -16.73
C LEU A 523 0.25 34.67 -15.44
N PRO A 524 -0.78 33.82 -15.38
CA PRO A 524 -1.06 33.00 -14.21
C PRO A 524 0.04 31.94 -14.02
N VAL A 525 0.59 31.83 -12.81
CA VAL A 525 1.65 30.87 -12.43
C VAL A 525 1.34 30.24 -11.06
N PRO A 526 0.12 29.71 -10.85
CA PRO A 526 -0.26 29.19 -9.55
C PRO A 526 0.57 27.96 -9.19
N ALA A 527 0.92 27.83 -7.93
CA ALA A 527 1.72 26.74 -7.39
C ALA A 527 1.67 26.81 -5.85
N ASP A 528 2.11 25.79 -5.14
CA ASP A 528 2.25 25.84 -3.67
C ASP A 528 3.60 26.47 -3.29
N TYR A 529 3.68 27.78 -3.08
CA TYR A 529 4.93 28.47 -2.73
C TYR A 529 5.23 28.46 -1.23
N ASP A 530 4.23 28.23 -0.38
CA ASP A 530 4.36 28.33 1.07
C ASP A 530 4.45 26.97 1.79
N GLY A 531 4.21 25.88 1.06
CA GLY A 531 4.27 24.50 1.51
C GLY A 531 3.09 24.11 2.38
N ASP A 532 1.93 24.76 2.21
CA ASP A 532 0.67 24.38 2.85
C ASP A 532 -0.15 23.37 2.06
N GLU A 533 0.40 22.92 0.93
CA GLU A 533 -0.08 21.85 0.06
C GLU A 533 -1.33 22.21 -0.74
N ARG A 534 -1.69 23.50 -0.71
CA ARG A 534 -2.68 24.08 -1.59
C ARG A 534 -1.98 24.94 -2.63
N THR A 535 -2.65 25.05 -3.76
CA THR A 535 -2.21 25.89 -4.86
C THR A 535 -2.44 27.35 -4.49
N ASP A 536 -1.37 28.13 -4.40
CA ASP A 536 -1.44 29.59 -4.24
C ASP A 536 -1.90 30.25 -5.53
N ILE A 537 -2.61 31.37 -5.36
CA ILE A 537 -2.99 32.23 -6.47
C ILE A 537 -1.81 33.15 -6.78
N ALA A 538 -1.25 33.00 -7.98
CA ALA A 538 -0.02 33.68 -8.36
C ALA A 538 -0.02 34.16 -9.81
N VAL A 539 0.63 35.30 -10.02
CA VAL A 539 0.85 35.90 -11.34
C VAL A 539 2.31 36.31 -11.54
N PHE A 540 2.79 36.08 -12.77
CA PHE A 540 4.02 36.65 -13.29
C PHE A 540 3.70 37.88 -14.13
N ARG A 541 4.27 39.02 -13.75
CA ARG A 541 4.12 40.29 -14.45
C ARG A 541 5.45 40.66 -15.10
N PRO A 542 5.61 40.47 -16.42
CA PRO A 542 6.81 40.91 -17.11
C PRO A 542 7.05 42.40 -16.86
N SER A 543 8.23 42.73 -16.32
CA SER A 543 8.66 44.13 -16.11
C SER A 543 9.94 44.42 -16.87
N ASP A 544 10.00 45.62 -17.43
CA ASP A 544 11.20 46.15 -18.10
C ASP A 544 12.25 46.66 -17.08
N ASN A 545 11.85 46.73 -15.80
CA ASN A 545 12.69 47.21 -14.70
C ASN A 545 12.99 46.05 -13.72
N PRO A 546 14.24 45.57 -13.65
CA PRO A 546 14.65 44.49 -12.73
C PRO A 546 14.56 44.83 -11.24
N SER A 547 14.16 46.06 -10.87
CA SER A 547 13.88 46.42 -9.46
C SER A 547 12.40 46.29 -9.09
N ASP A 548 11.53 46.13 -10.08
CA ASP A 548 10.11 45.92 -9.84
C ASP A 548 9.86 44.43 -9.58
N ALA A 549 8.92 44.13 -8.69
CA ALA A 549 8.49 42.76 -8.50
C ALA A 549 7.79 42.26 -9.77
N ASP A 550 8.12 41.04 -10.16
CA ASP A 550 7.58 40.33 -11.32
C ASP A 550 6.89 39.03 -10.93
N PHE A 551 7.13 38.49 -9.74
CA PHE A 551 6.30 37.44 -9.13
C PHE A 551 5.43 38.02 -8.02
N PHE A 552 4.12 37.77 -8.09
CA PHE A 552 3.16 38.11 -7.05
C PHE A 552 2.33 36.87 -6.72
N TYR A 553 2.20 36.54 -5.44
CA TYR A 553 1.34 35.43 -5.02
C TYR A 553 0.66 35.71 -3.68
N LEU A 554 -0.53 35.12 -3.50
CA LEU A 554 -1.27 35.09 -2.24
C LEU A 554 -1.12 33.70 -1.64
N GLN A 555 -0.53 33.64 -0.44
CA GLN A 555 -0.36 32.41 0.32
C GLN A 555 -1.74 31.82 0.69
N SER A 556 -2.04 30.58 0.34
CA SER A 556 -3.29 29.88 0.65
C SER A 556 -3.51 29.71 2.15
N SER A 557 -2.43 29.62 2.92
CA SER A 557 -2.48 29.39 4.36
C SER A 557 -3.02 30.57 5.15
N ASP A 558 -2.71 31.80 4.72
CA ASP A 558 -3.02 33.03 5.47
C ASP A 558 -3.49 34.24 4.62
N ASN A 559 -3.58 34.08 3.31
CA ASN A 559 -3.89 35.11 2.31
C ASN A 559 -2.89 36.29 2.27
N SER A 560 -1.68 36.12 2.78
CA SER A 560 -0.67 37.18 2.73
C SER A 560 -0.09 37.36 1.33
N LEU A 561 0.08 38.62 0.93
CA LEU A 561 0.68 38.99 -0.35
C LEU A 561 2.21 38.90 -0.26
N ARG A 562 2.79 38.20 -1.22
CA ARG A 562 4.22 38.18 -1.49
C ARG A 562 4.50 38.76 -2.87
N ALA A 563 5.55 39.59 -2.94
CA ALA A 563 6.00 40.23 -4.17
C ALA A 563 7.51 40.11 -4.26
N ILE A 564 8.02 39.48 -5.32
CA ILE A 564 9.43 39.15 -5.50
C ILE A 564 9.87 39.68 -6.86
N SER A 565 11.09 40.25 -6.90
CA SER A 565 11.75 40.68 -8.12
C SER A 565 12.85 39.68 -8.44
N PHE A 566 12.77 39.01 -9.60
CA PHE A 566 13.67 37.92 -9.94
C PHE A 566 14.10 37.88 -11.41
N GLY A 567 13.14 37.95 -12.32
CA GLY A 567 13.36 37.83 -13.76
C GLY A 567 13.83 39.13 -14.44
N SER A 568 13.89 39.06 -15.75
CA SER A 568 14.18 40.19 -16.64
C SER A 568 13.24 40.17 -17.84
N ILE A 569 13.19 41.29 -18.58
CA ILE A 569 12.35 41.41 -19.77
C ILE A 569 12.58 40.25 -20.75
N GLY A 570 11.50 39.57 -21.14
CA GLY A 570 11.53 38.44 -22.08
C GLY A 570 11.87 37.09 -21.46
N ASP A 571 12.12 37.02 -20.14
CA ASP A 571 12.20 35.76 -19.43
C ASP A 571 10.81 35.10 -19.29
N VAL A 572 10.79 33.77 -19.24
CA VAL A 572 9.58 32.93 -19.13
C VAL A 572 9.54 32.30 -17.74
N PRO A 573 8.41 32.38 -17.00
CA PRO A 573 8.33 31.77 -15.67
C PRO A 573 8.34 30.24 -15.76
N VAL A 574 9.08 29.59 -14.87
CA VAL A 574 9.25 28.13 -14.80
C VAL A 574 9.15 27.64 -13.35
N VAL A 575 8.01 27.92 -12.74
CA VAL A 575 7.73 27.58 -11.34
C VAL A 575 7.48 26.08 -11.20
N ALA A 576 8.22 25.42 -10.30
CA ALA A 576 8.06 24.01 -9.94
C ALA A 576 8.93 23.66 -8.72
N ASP A 577 8.73 22.50 -8.09
CA ASP A 577 9.58 22.01 -6.99
C ASP A 577 10.86 21.34 -7.54
N TYR A 578 11.98 22.06 -7.63
CA TYR A 578 13.26 21.53 -8.16
C TYR A 578 14.19 21.00 -7.06
N ASP A 579 13.91 21.27 -5.78
CA ASP A 579 14.73 20.78 -4.67
C ASP A 579 14.07 19.67 -3.83
N GLY A 580 12.80 19.39 -4.09
CA GLY A 580 12.04 18.31 -3.49
C GLY A 580 11.64 18.62 -2.06
N ASP A 581 11.50 19.87 -1.66
CA ASP A 581 11.06 20.20 -0.30
C ASP A 581 9.53 20.21 -0.14
N GLY A 582 8.79 20.06 -1.24
CA GLY A 582 7.33 20.12 -1.30
C GLY A 582 6.79 21.52 -1.58
N ARG A 583 7.65 22.52 -1.75
CA ARG A 583 7.29 23.88 -2.18
C ARG A 583 7.72 24.09 -3.61
N SER A 584 6.97 24.93 -4.30
CA SER A 584 7.29 25.35 -5.66
C SER A 584 8.31 26.49 -5.63
N ASP A 585 9.40 26.29 -6.34
CA ASP A 585 10.48 27.25 -6.46
C ASP A 585 10.17 28.32 -7.49
N ILE A 586 10.65 29.54 -7.23
CA ILE A 586 10.59 30.61 -8.21
C ILE A 586 11.69 30.40 -9.25
N GLY A 587 11.31 30.34 -10.52
CA GLY A 587 12.24 30.12 -11.62
C GLY A 587 11.90 30.94 -12.85
N VAL A 588 12.93 31.32 -13.61
CA VAL A 588 12.79 31.87 -14.96
C VAL A 588 13.72 31.21 -15.96
N PHE A 589 13.23 30.97 -17.18
CA PHE A 589 14.02 30.59 -18.34
C PHE A 589 14.25 31.81 -19.22
N ARG A 590 15.51 32.07 -19.59
CA ARG A 590 15.93 33.16 -20.46
C ARG A 590 16.18 32.66 -21.88
N PRO A 591 15.24 32.84 -22.83
CA PRO A 591 15.34 32.23 -24.15
C PRO A 591 16.53 32.74 -24.98
N THR A 592 16.95 34.00 -24.75
CA THR A 592 18.08 34.61 -25.47
C THR A 592 19.41 33.93 -25.19
N THR A 593 19.55 33.25 -24.05
CA THR A 593 20.80 32.57 -23.64
C THR A 593 20.63 31.07 -23.39
N GLY A 594 19.38 30.57 -23.37
CA GLY A 594 19.09 29.20 -22.96
C GLY A 594 19.42 28.95 -21.49
N THR A 595 19.26 29.94 -20.61
CA THR A 595 19.66 29.82 -19.19
C THR A 595 18.45 29.81 -18.28
N TRP A 596 18.40 28.84 -17.39
CA TRP A 596 17.48 28.74 -16.27
C TRP A 596 18.10 29.43 -15.06
N TYR A 597 17.31 30.24 -14.36
CA TYR A 597 17.63 30.83 -13.07
C TYR A 597 16.58 30.36 -12.08
N LEU A 598 17.00 29.73 -11.00
CA LEU A 598 16.11 29.10 -10.02
C LEU A 598 16.45 29.62 -8.63
N LEU A 599 15.44 30.05 -7.88
CA LEU A 599 15.52 30.38 -6.46
C LEU A 599 14.81 29.27 -5.68
N ARG A 600 15.59 28.26 -5.27
CA ARG A 600 15.04 27.08 -4.63
C ARG A 600 14.77 27.32 -3.15
N SER A 601 13.61 26.93 -2.65
CA SER A 601 13.09 27.30 -1.32
C SER A 601 13.96 26.79 -0.18
N SER A 602 14.53 25.58 -0.29
CA SER A 602 15.43 25.00 0.73
C SER A 602 16.90 24.97 0.29
N ALA A 603 17.17 24.99 -1.02
CA ALA A 603 18.52 24.84 -1.57
C ALA A 603 19.13 26.13 -2.18
N GLY A 604 18.40 27.25 -2.13
CA GLY A 604 18.86 28.56 -2.58
C GLY A 604 19.05 28.70 -4.09
N PHE A 605 19.68 29.80 -4.50
CA PHE A 605 19.83 30.17 -5.90
C PHE A 605 20.76 29.24 -6.69
N THR A 606 20.38 28.91 -7.92
CA THR A 606 21.22 28.24 -8.91
C THR A 606 20.90 28.73 -10.33
N SER A 607 21.83 28.50 -11.27
CA SER A 607 21.60 28.76 -12.69
C SER A 607 22.13 27.61 -13.54
N VAL A 608 21.36 27.21 -14.56
CA VAL A 608 21.69 26.08 -15.44
C VAL A 608 21.55 26.53 -16.89
N ASN A 609 22.60 26.38 -17.70
CA ASN A 609 22.52 26.65 -19.13
C ASN A 609 22.01 25.40 -19.86
N PHE A 610 20.74 25.39 -20.24
CA PHE A 610 20.08 24.28 -20.91
C PHE A 610 18.89 24.75 -21.77
N GLY A 611 18.82 24.26 -23.01
CA GLY A 611 17.82 24.67 -24.00
C GLY A 611 18.33 25.77 -24.94
N LEU A 612 17.50 26.13 -25.91
CA LEU A 612 17.79 27.10 -26.96
C LEU A 612 16.68 28.15 -27.09
N ASN A 613 16.95 29.22 -27.81
CA ASN A 613 15.92 30.19 -28.18
C ASN A 613 14.82 29.51 -29.01
N GLY A 614 13.57 29.70 -28.60
CA GLY A 614 12.39 29.09 -29.24
C GLY A 614 11.98 27.75 -28.64
N ASP A 615 12.77 27.18 -27.73
CA ASP A 615 12.35 26.04 -26.92
C ASP A 615 11.30 26.47 -25.89
N ILE A 616 10.34 25.60 -25.61
CA ILE A 616 9.32 25.78 -24.57
C ILE A 616 9.80 25.07 -23.30
N PRO A 617 10.11 25.78 -22.20
CA PRO A 617 10.40 25.12 -20.94
C PRO A 617 9.15 24.46 -20.38
N ILE A 618 9.27 23.20 -19.94
CA ILE A 618 8.10 22.36 -19.63
C ILE A 618 7.19 22.92 -18.53
N PRO A 619 7.70 23.46 -17.40
CA PRO A 619 6.85 24.05 -16.38
C PRO A 619 6.01 25.24 -16.88
N SER A 620 6.40 25.88 -18.00
CA SER A 620 5.64 26.97 -18.60
C SER A 620 4.65 26.52 -19.69
N ALA A 621 4.52 25.21 -19.96
CA ALA A 621 3.71 24.70 -21.07
C ALA A 621 2.21 25.08 -20.98
N PHE A 622 1.74 25.34 -19.76
CA PHE A 622 0.35 25.70 -19.47
C PHE A 622 0.15 27.18 -19.13
N VAL A 623 1.24 27.96 -19.02
CA VAL A 623 1.21 29.41 -18.73
C VAL A 623 0.83 30.16 -20.01
N ARG A 624 -0.23 30.98 -19.96
CA ARG A 624 -0.81 31.67 -21.13
C ARG A 624 -1.23 33.09 -20.84
#